data_AF-A0A182EX40-F1
#
_entry.id   AF-A0A182EX40-F1
#
_cell.length_a   1.000
_cell.length_b   1.000
_cell.length_c   1.000
_cell.angle_alpha   90.00
_cell.angle_beta   90.00
_cell.angle_gamma   90.00
#
_symmetry.space_group_name_H-M   'P 1'
#
loop_
_entity.id
_entity.type
_entity.pdbx_description
1 polymer ?
#
loop_
_entity_poly.entity_id
_entity_poly.type
_entity_poly.pdbx_seq_one_letter_code
_entity_poly.pdbx_strand_id
1 'polypeptide(L)'
;MVAVLRSSTSLVEGFSKWLTEALHECKADLLDLLAVCTACNRALLRDRDKQFLTKAIVSELVQALKFKCDMNEHNYMVIIDLILQDAGEDVSQEIADDQTKYLID
;
A
#
# COMPACT_ATOMS: atom_id res chain seq x y z
N MET A 1 1.27 19.57 -13.85
CA MET A 1 0.84 18.70 -14.95
C MET A 1 0.58 17.33 -14.35
N VAL A 2 -0.69 16.95 -14.12
CA VAL A 2 -1.03 15.61 -13.61
C VAL A 2 -0.95 14.66 -14.81
N ALA A 3 -0.03 13.69 -14.77
CA ALA A 3 0.08 12.70 -15.84
C ALA A 3 -1.16 11.81 -15.82
N VAL A 4 -2.02 11.95 -16.84
CA VAL A 4 -3.15 11.04 -17.04
C VAL A 4 -2.58 9.77 -17.66
N LEU A 5 -2.49 8.71 -16.86
CA LEU A 5 -2.03 7.41 -17.31
C LEU A 5 -3.07 6.81 -18.26
N ARG A 6 -2.68 6.58 -19.51
CA ARG A 6 -3.54 6.06 -20.58
C ARG A 6 -3.80 4.55 -20.52
N SER A 7 -3.08 3.83 -19.66
CA SER A 7 -3.05 2.36 -19.59
C SER A 7 -3.06 1.91 -18.13
N SER A 8 -4.23 1.50 -17.65
CA SER A 8 -4.45 0.98 -16.29
C SER A 8 -3.64 -0.30 -16.04
N THR A 9 -3.41 -1.12 -17.07
CA THR A 9 -2.68 -2.39 -16.98
C THR A 9 -1.19 -2.23 -16.71
N SER A 10 -0.51 -1.30 -17.40
CA SER A 10 0.91 -1.04 -17.17
C SER A 10 1.18 -0.44 -15.79
N LEU A 11 0.22 0.33 -15.25
CA LEU A 11 0.31 0.87 -13.89
C LEU A 11 0.22 -0.25 -12.86
N VAL A 12 -0.75 -1.16 -13.02
CA VAL A 12 -0.92 -2.33 -12.13
C VAL A 12 0.33 -3.20 -12.16
N GLU A 13 0.88 -3.46 -13.35
CA GLU A 13 2.09 -4.29 -13.49
C GLU A 13 3.33 -3.60 -12.89
N GLY A 14 3.49 -2.29 -13.10
CA GLY A 14 4.56 -1.50 -12.49
C GLY A 14 4.45 -1.44 -10.97
N PHE A 15 3.24 -1.27 -10.46
CA PHE A 15 2.96 -1.28 -9.02
C PHE A 15 3.26 -2.64 -8.40
N SER A 16 2.81 -3.73 -9.03
CA SER A 16 3.07 -5.10 -8.57
C SER A 16 4.57 -5.39 -8.50
N LYS A 17 5.34 -5.05 -9.55
CA LYS A 17 6.82 -5.20 -9.52
C LYS A 17 7.48 -4.34 -8.45
N TRP A 18 7.10 -3.06 -8.35
CA TRP A 18 7.63 -2.18 -7.31
C TRP A 18 7.33 -2.71 -5.92
N LEU A 19 6.10 -3.21 -5.70
CA LEU A 19 5.69 -3.78 -4.43
C LEU A 19 6.53 -5.01 -4.08
N THR A 20 6.74 -5.93 -5.03
CA THR A 20 7.60 -7.10 -4.81
C THR A 20 9.03 -6.70 -4.43
N GLU A 21 9.65 -5.79 -5.17
CA GLU A 21 11.02 -5.32 -4.90
C GLU A 21 11.11 -4.56 -3.57
N ALA A 22 10.18 -3.64 -3.32
CA ALA A 22 10.13 -2.85 -2.09
C ALA A 22 9.91 -3.73 -0.86
N LEU A 23 9.11 -4.79 -0.99
CA LEU A 23 8.86 -5.72 0.11
C LEU A 23 10.08 -6.59 0.41
N HIS A 24 10.83 -7.01 -0.61
CA HIS A 24 11.99 -7.88 -0.44
C HIS A 24 13.25 -7.13 0.02
N GLU A 25 13.56 -5.99 -0.61
CA GLU A 25 14.88 -5.36 -0.47
C GLU A 25 14.93 -4.22 0.56
N CYS A 26 13.80 -3.58 0.87
CA CYS A 26 13.78 -2.42 1.78
C CYS A 26 12.64 -2.46 2.80
N LYS A 27 12.73 -1.58 3.81
CA LYS A 27 11.62 -1.32 4.72
C LYS A 27 10.63 -0.40 3.99
N ALA A 28 9.40 -0.85 3.86
CA ALA A 28 8.33 -0.05 3.27
C ALA A 28 7.41 0.46 4.38
N ASP A 29 7.26 1.77 4.49
CA ASP A 29 6.30 2.38 5.42
C ASP A 29 4.87 2.31 4.87
N LEU A 30 3.91 2.10 5.77
CA LEU A 30 2.48 2.06 5.43
C LEU A 30 2.03 3.34 4.71
N LEU A 31 2.56 4.49 5.13
CA LEU A 31 2.25 5.80 4.52
C LEU A 31 2.71 5.89 3.07
N ASP A 32 3.88 5.34 2.75
CA ASP A 32 4.40 5.33 1.38
C ASP A 32 3.55 4.42 0.48
N LEU A 33 3.17 3.25 0.99
CA LEU A 33 2.31 2.31 0.28
C LEU A 33 0.93 2.92 0.01
N LEU A 34 0.34 3.59 1.02
CA LEU A 34 -0.92 4.33 0.89
C LEU A 34 -0.81 5.50 -0.10
N ALA A 35 0.32 6.22 -0.12
CA ALA A 35 0.55 7.32 -1.04
C ALA A 35 0.55 6.84 -2.50
N VAL A 36 1.21 5.72 -2.79
CA VAL A 36 1.22 5.12 -4.14
C VAL A 36 -0.18 4.62 -4.52
N CYS A 37 -0.89 3.92 -3.62
CA CYS A 37 -2.28 3.51 -3.84
C CYS A 37 -3.19 4.71 -4.14
N THR A 38 -3.04 5.80 -3.38
CA THR A 38 -3.78 7.06 -3.57
C THR A 38 -3.48 7.70 -4.92
N ALA A 39 -2.21 7.74 -5.32
CA ALA A 39 -1.80 8.26 -6.62
C ALA A 39 -2.41 7.44 -7.77
N CYS A 40 -2.40 6.11 -7.65
CA CYS A 40 -3.04 5.23 -8.63
C CYS A 40 -4.56 5.44 -8.68
N ASN A 41 -5.21 5.55 -7.53
CA ASN A 41 -6.64 5.82 -7.42
C ASN A 41 -7.04 7.15 -8.09
N ARG A 42 -6.18 8.18 -8.01
CA ARG A 42 -6.38 9.48 -8.68
C ARG A 42 -6.11 9.42 -10.18
N ALA A 43 -5.15 8.61 -10.61
CA ALA A 43 -4.78 8.49 -12.02
C ALA A 43 -5.79 7.65 -12.84
N LEU A 44 -6.48 6.71 -12.19
CA LEU A 44 -7.48 5.86 -12.82
C LEU A 44 -8.84 6.58 -12.90
N LEU A 45 -9.30 6.82 -14.13
CA LEU A 45 -10.55 7.55 -14.37
C LEU A 45 -11.81 6.66 -14.22
N ARG A 46 -11.67 5.34 -14.41
CA ARG A 46 -12.79 4.40 -14.37
C ARG A 46 -12.82 3.64 -13.06
N ASP A 47 -13.97 3.61 -12.39
CA ASP A 47 -14.11 2.90 -11.11
C ASP A 47 -13.84 1.41 -11.21
N ARG A 48 -14.15 0.81 -12.37
CA ARG A 48 -13.79 -0.57 -12.67
C ARG A 48 -12.27 -0.80 -12.57
N ASP A 49 -11.47 0.12 -13.10
CA ASP A 49 -10.01 -0.02 -13.12
C ASP A 49 -9.44 0.13 -11.71
N LYS A 50 -10.03 1.02 -10.89
CA LYS A 50 -9.70 1.15 -9.47
C LYS A 50 -9.96 -0.16 -8.72
N GLN A 51 -11.14 -0.76 -8.91
CA GLN A 51 -11.48 -2.04 -8.29
C GLN A 51 -10.55 -3.18 -8.73
N PHE A 52 -10.17 -3.23 -10.00
CA PHE A 52 -9.21 -4.23 -10.49
C PHE A 52 -7.84 -4.05 -9.85
N LEU A 53 -7.37 -2.80 -9.74
CA LEU A 53 -6.11 -2.50 -9.07
C LEU A 53 -6.18 -2.92 -7.60
N THR A 54 -7.18 -2.48 -6.84
CA THR A 54 -7.34 -2.87 -5.42
C THR A 54 -7.31 -4.38 -5.24
N LYS A 55 -8.06 -5.12 -6.06
CA LYS A 55 -8.08 -6.60 -5.99
C LYS A 55 -6.72 -7.22 -6.32
N ALA A 56 -6.01 -6.69 -7.32
CA ALA A 56 -4.67 -7.16 -7.66
C ALA A 56 -3.69 -6.93 -6.50
N ILE A 57 -3.69 -5.73 -5.92
CA ILE A 57 -2.82 -5.37 -4.79
C ILE A 57 -3.08 -6.28 -3.59
N VAL A 58 -4.33 -6.39 -3.15
CA VAL A 58 -4.68 -7.23 -1.99
C VAL A 58 -4.33 -8.69 -2.25
N SER A 59 -4.53 -9.19 -3.47
CA SER A 59 -4.17 -10.57 -3.83
C SER A 59 -2.66 -10.82 -3.73
N GLU A 60 -1.83 -9.94 -4.29
CA GLU A 60 -0.36 -10.06 -4.21
C GLU A 60 0.13 -10.02 -2.77
N LEU A 61 -0.41 -9.10 -1.96
CA LEU A 61 -0.08 -8.96 -0.53
C LEU A 61 -0.44 -10.20 0.28
N VAL A 62 -1.65 -10.74 0.06
CA VAL A 62 -2.08 -11.98 0.70
C VAL A 62 -1.22 -13.17 0.27
N GLN A 63 -0.80 -13.23 -1.00
CA GLN A 63 0.11 -14.26 -1.48
C GLN A 63 1.49 -14.15 -0.84
N ALA A 64 2.06 -12.94 -0.74
CA ALA A 64 3.34 -12.68 -0.09
C ALA A 64 3.35 -13.18 1.37
N LEU A 65 2.27 -12.91 2.11
CA LEU A 65 2.08 -13.42 3.48
C LEU A 65 1.94 -14.95 3.53
N LYS A 66 1.11 -15.54 2.64
CA LYS A 66 0.82 -16.99 2.65
C LYS A 66 2.04 -17.83 2.31
N PHE A 67 2.87 -17.39 1.37
CA PHE A 67 3.99 -18.17 0.85
C PHE A 67 5.32 -17.87 1.55
N LYS A 68 5.33 -16.99 2.57
CA LYS A 68 6.54 -16.60 3.32
C LYS A 68 7.69 -16.23 2.38
N CYS A 69 7.41 -15.31 1.46
CA CYS A 69 8.45 -14.75 0.60
C CYS A 69 9.56 -14.14 1.48
N ASP A 70 10.81 -14.16 1.00
CA ASP A 70 11.93 -13.50 1.67
C ASP A 70 11.64 -11.99 1.71
N MET A 71 11.09 -11.54 2.83
CA MET A 71 10.51 -10.21 3.00
C MET A 71 11.06 -9.61 4.28
N ASN A 72 11.27 -8.29 4.29
CA ASN A 72 11.70 -7.59 5.48
C ASN A 72 10.69 -7.84 6.63
N GLU A 73 11.18 -8.14 7.83
CA GLU A 73 10.33 -8.40 9.02
C GLU A 73 9.32 -7.27 9.27
N HIS A 74 9.74 -6.01 9.06
CA HIS A 74 8.87 -4.84 9.22
C HIS A 74 7.66 -4.86 8.29
N ASN A 75 7.85 -5.36 7.06
CA ASN A 75 6.85 -5.30 6.02
C ASN A 75 5.69 -6.29 6.27
N TYR A 76 5.88 -7.34 7.08
CA TYR A 76 4.79 -8.24 7.46
C TYR A 76 3.66 -7.50 8.18
N MET A 77 4.01 -6.66 9.16
CA MET A 77 3.02 -5.87 9.92
C MET A 77 2.36 -4.83 9.03
N VAL A 78 3.13 -4.13 8.21
CA VAL A 78 2.61 -3.11 7.26
C VAL A 78 1.58 -3.71 6.29
N ILE A 79 1.82 -4.92 5.79
CA ILE A 79 0.87 -5.59 4.90
C ILE A 79 -0.41 -5.99 5.64
N ILE A 80 -0.28 -6.53 6.85
CA ILE A 80 -1.43 -6.91 7.68
C ILE A 80 -2.29 -5.67 7.96
N ASP A 81 -1.66 -4.56 8.34
CA ASP A 81 -2.33 -3.29 8.60
C ASP A 81 -3.07 -2.78 7.36
N LEU A 82 -2.45 -2.87 6.18
CA LEU A 82 -3.09 -2.47 4.93
C LEU A 82 -4.31 -3.34 4.59
N ILE A 83 -4.21 -4.67 4.78
CA ILE A 83 -5.33 -5.60 4.53
C ILE A 83 -6.48 -5.33 5.51
N LEU A 84 -6.17 -5.08 6.78
CA LEU A 84 -7.17 -4.76 7.80
C LEU A 84 -7.87 -3.43 7.50
N GLN A 85 -7.12 -2.40 7.09
CA GLN A 85 -7.71 -1.12 6.65
C GLN A 85 -8.63 -1.29 5.43
N ASP A 86 -8.27 -2.11 4.44
CA ASP A 86 -9.12 -2.40 3.27
C ASP A 86 -10.41 -3.14 3.68
N ALA A 87 -10.34 -3.99 4.71
CA ALA A 87 -11.51 -4.65 5.30
C ALA A 87 -12.39 -3.71 6.14
N GLY A 88 -11.94 -2.48 6.40
CA GLY A 88 -12.64 -1.48 7.20
C GLY A 88 -12.36 -1.56 8.71
N GLU A 89 -11.33 -2.30 9.11
CA GLU A 89 -10.90 -2.38 10.50
C GLU A 89 -10.12 -1.12 10.90
N ASP A 90 -10.27 -0.71 12.16
CA ASP A 90 -9.53 0.43 12.73
C ASP A 90 -8.15 -0.04 13.19
N VAL A 91 -7.15 0.21 12.34
CA VAL A 91 -5.77 -0.13 12.64
C VAL A 91 -5.15 1.07 13.36
N SER A 92 -5.06 0.98 14.68
CA SER A 92 -4.42 1.99 15.52
C SER A 92 -3.00 2.26 15.01
N GLN A 93 -2.78 3.46 14.47
CA GLN A 93 -1.43 3.98 14.29
C GLN A 93 -0.87 4.21 15.69
N GLU A 94 0.24 3.56 16.04
CA GLU A 94 1.10 4.10 17.09
C GLU A 94 1.57 5.47 16.60
N ILE A 95 0.83 6.52 16.97
CA ILE A 95 1.35 7.87 16.95
C ILE A 95 2.54 7.81 17.90
N ALA A 96 3.75 7.81 17.36
CA ALA A 96 4.95 7.95 18.16
C ALA A 96 4.72 9.13 19.12
N ASP A 97 4.77 8.86 20.42
CA ASP A 97 4.40 9.75 21.54
C ASP A 97 5.09 11.14 21.52
N ASP A 98 5.98 11.40 20.58
CA ASP A 98 6.68 12.67 20.40
C ASP A 98 5.78 13.83 19.91
N GLN A 99 4.59 13.57 19.37
CA GLN A 99 3.66 14.65 18.97
C GLN A 99 2.71 15.13 20.09
N THR A 100 2.55 14.37 21.18
CA THR A 100 1.66 14.76 22.28
C THR A 100 2.26 15.85 23.17
N LYS A 101 3.58 16.10 23.06
CA LYS A 101 4.29 17.10 23.88
C LYS A 101 4.12 18.56 23.44
N TYR A 102 3.55 18.82 22.26
CA TYR A 102 3.41 20.19 21.72
C TYR A 102 1.97 20.72 21.71
N LEU A 103 1.02 19.99 22.29
CA LEU A 103 -0.39 20.42 22.38
C LEU A 103 -0.82 20.79 23.81
N ILE A 104 0.12 20.83 24.74
CA ILE A 104 -0.07 21.35 26.10
C ILE A 104 1.10 22.29 26.42
N ASP A 105 1.14 23.43 25.74
CA ASP A 105 1.80 24.66 26.19
C ASP A 105 1.05 25.86 25.60
#